data_AF-A0A7X1EGD9-F1
#
_entry.id   AF-A0A7X1EGD9-F1
#
_cell.length_a   1.000
_cell.length_b   1.000
_cell.length_c   1.000
_cell.angle_alpha   90.00
_cell.angle_beta   90.00
_cell.angle_gamma   90.00
#
_symmetry.space_group_name_H-M   'P 1'
#
loop_
_entity.id
_entity.type
_entity.pdbx_description
1 polymer ?
#
loop_
_entity_poly.entity_id
_entity_poly.type
_entity_poly.pdbx_seq_one_letter_code
_entity_poly.pdbx_strand_id
1 'polypeptide(L)' 'MKQSEFRRWLESQGVKVTNGSNHLKLRYQGRRSVMPRHPGDEIKEALRKAIQKQPGLQ' A
#
# COMPACT_ATOMS: atom_id res chain seq x y z
N MET A 1 9.23 9.13 -0.90
CA MET A 1 8.92 8.27 -2.08
C MET A 1 7.51 8.56 -2.53
N LYS A 2 7.26 8.60 -3.84
CA LYS A 2 5.91 8.89 -4.32
C LYS A 2 4.98 7.75 -4.00
N GLN A 3 3.73 8.09 -3.73
CA GLN A 3 2.72 7.11 -3.40
C GLN A 3 2.52 6.07 -4.54
N SER A 4 2.66 6.53 -5.78
CA SER A 4 2.65 5.70 -7.00
C SER A 4 3.79 4.67 -7.04
N GLU A 5 5.00 5.03 -6.61
CA GLU A 5 6.13 4.10 -6.51
C GLU A 5 5.90 3.06 -5.43
N PHE A 6 5.36 3.48 -4.28
CA PHE A 6 5.08 2.56 -3.19
C PHE A 6 4.03 1.53 -3.58
N ARG A 7 3.01 1.94 -4.35
CA ARG A 7 2.04 1.03 -4.93
C ARG A 7 2.70 -0.04 -5.82
N ARG A 8 3.60 0.36 -6.73
CA ARG A 8 4.32 -0.57 -7.60
C ARG A 8 5.18 -1.55 -6.79
N TRP A 9 5.82 -1.07 -5.74
CA TRP A 9 6.57 -1.92 -4.81
C TRP A 9 5.66 -2.92 -4.10
N LEU A 10 4.49 -2.51 -3.60
CA LEU A 10 3.51 -3.43 -3.01
C LEU A 10 3.05 -4.49 -4.02
N GLU A 11 2.75 -4.09 -5.25
CA GLU A 11 2.37 -5.01 -6.33
C GLU A 11 3.50 -6.02 -6.62
N SER A 12 4.78 -5.62 -6.56
CA SER A 12 5.92 -6.53 -6.75
C SER A 12 6.10 -7.54 -5.61
N GLN A 13 5.70 -7.18 -4.38
CA GLN A 13 5.67 -8.09 -3.23
C GLN A 13 4.48 -9.07 -3.28
N GLY A 14 3.61 -8.99 -4.30
CA GLY A 14 2.42 -9.82 -4.43
C GLY A 14 1.21 -9.28 -3.65
N VAL A 15 1.23 -8.02 -3.21
CA VAL A 15 0.07 -7.36 -2.61
C VAL A 15 -0.96 -7.07 -3.70
N LYS A 16 -2.18 -7.59 -3.53
CA LYS A 16 -3.30 -7.27 -4.43
C LYS A 16 -3.84 -5.89 -4.09
N VAL A 17 -3.58 -4.93 -4.98
CA VAL A 17 -4.13 -3.58 -4.89
C VAL A 17 -5.42 -3.52 -5.70
N THR A 18 -6.52 -3.15 -5.05
CA THR A 18 -7.82 -2.98 -5.70
C THR A 18 -8.31 -1.55 -5.53
N ASN A 19 -8.94 -1.03 -6.58
CA ASN A 19 -9.51 0.31 -6.56
C ASN A 19 -10.82 0.32 -5.76
N GLY A 20 -10.84 1.07 -4.66
CA GLY A 20 -12.10 1.48 -4.02
C GLY A 20 -12.56 2.85 -4.51
N SER A 21 -13.67 3.34 -3.94
CA SER A 21 -14.23 4.66 -4.28
C SER A 21 -13.26 5.79 -3.90
N ASN A 22 -12.83 5.86 -2.64
CA ASN A 22 -11.91 6.90 -2.13
C ASN A 22 -10.50 6.39 -1.79
N HIS A 23 -10.38 5.11 -1.43
CA HIS A 23 -9.12 4.50 -0.99
C HIS A 23 -8.78 3.28 -1.84
N LEU A 24 -7.49 2.99 -1.97
CA LEU A 24 -6.98 1.72 -2.47
C LEU A 24 -7.10 0.67 -1.36
N LYS A 25 -7.65 -0.49 -1.71
CA LYS A 25 -7.73 -1.65 -0.82
C LYS A 25 -6.57 -2.57 -1.14
N LEU A 26 -5.71 -2.78 -0.14
CA LEU A 26 -4.57 -3.68 -0.21
C LEU A 26 -4.98 -5.02 0.42
N ARG A 27 -4.73 -6.13 -0.28
CA ARG A 27 -4.94 -7.48 0.26
C ARG A 27 -3.65 -8.28 0.14
N TYR A 28 -3.19 -8.81 1.26
CA TYR A 28 -1.96 -9.60 1.31
C TYR A 28 -2.09 -10.69 2.38
N GLN A 29 -1.87 -11.96 1.99
CA GLN A 29 -1.92 -13.12 2.90
C GLN A 29 -3.13 -13.14 3.86
N GLY A 30 -4.34 -12.88 3.34
CA GLY A 30 -5.57 -12.85 4.15
C GLY A 30 -5.80 -11.56 4.96
N ARG A 31 -4.81 -10.67 5.03
CA ARG A 31 -4.94 -9.34 5.66
C ARG A 31 -5.47 -8.31 4.68
N ARG A 32 -6.12 -7.30 5.23
CA ARG A 32 -6.67 -6.14 4.50
C ARG A 32 -6.06 -4.87 5.06
N SER A 33 -5.59 -4.01 4.18
CA SER A 33 -5.15 -2.65 4.51
C SER A 33 -5.78 -1.65 3.55
N VAL A 34 -5.76 -0.38 3.92
CA VAL A 34 -6.27 0.70 3.08
C VAL A 34 -5.23 1.79 2.95
N MET A 35 -5.19 2.39 1.77
CA MET A 35 -4.24 3.43 1.43
C MET A 35 -4.97 4.54 0.67
N PRO A 36 -4.77 5.81 1.02
CA PRO A 36 -5.43 6.91 0.32
C PRO A 36 -4.98 6.99 -1.14
N ARG A 37 -5.81 7.52 -2.04
CA ARG A 37 -5.50 7.62 -3.48
C ARG A 37 -4.99 9.03 -3.80
N HIS A 38 -3.73 9.29 -3.47
CA HIS A 38 -3.01 10.52 -3.78
C HIS A 38 -1.66 10.20 -4.47
N PRO A 39 -1.70 9.77 -5.75
CA PRO A 39 -0.53 9.23 -6.45
C PRO A 39 0.62 10.26 -6.65
N GLY A 40 0.30 11.55 -6.60
CA GLY A 40 1.26 12.66 -6.72
C GLY A 40 1.92 13.06 -5.40
N ASP A 41 1.33 12.68 -4.27
CA ASP A 41 1.86 13.01 -2.95
C ASP A 41 2.94 12.02 -2.53
N GLU A 42 3.81 12.49 -1.63
CA GLU A 42 4.75 11.61 -0.96
C GLU A 42 4.05 10.76 0.09
N ILE A 43 4.43 9.48 0.16
CA ILE A 43 3.93 8.62 1.22
C ILE A 43 4.59 9.00 2.55
N LYS A 44 3.75 9.23 3.57
CA LYS A 44 4.23 9.44 4.94
C LYS A 44 4.98 8.20 5.42
N GLU A 45 6.15 8.37 6.02
CA GLU A 45 6.93 7.26 6.56
C GLU A 45 6.17 6.41 7.57
N ALA A 46 5.32 7.03 8.40
CA ALA A 46 4.46 6.31 9.33
C ALA A 46 3.51 5.33 8.62
N LEU A 47 2.92 5.73 7.49
CA LEU A 47 2.04 4.86 6.69
C LEU A 47 2.84 3.74 6.02
N ARG A 48 4.02 4.08 5.48
CA ARG A 48 4.94 3.09 4.88
C ARG A 48 5.33 2.02 5.91
N LYS A 49 5.74 2.43 7.12
CA LYS A 49 6.10 1.53 8.22
C LYS A 49 4.89 0.72 8.71
N ALA A 50 3.70 1.32 8.78
CA ALA A 50 2.48 0.60 9.17
C ALA A 50 2.10 -0.51 8.18
N ILE A 51 2.31 -0.28 6.88
CA ILE A 51 2.05 -1.27 5.83
C ILE A 51 3.15 -2.35 5.80
N GLN A 52 4.43 -1.98 5.96
CA GLN A 52 5.54 -2.93 6.07
C GLN A 52 5.49 -3.79 7.33
N LYS A 53 4.99 -3.24 8.45
CA LYS A 53 4.83 -3.99 9.70
C LYS A 53 3.79 -5.13 9.59
N GLN A 54 3.07 -5.23 8.47
CA GLN A 54 2.22 -6.37 8.20
C GLN A 54 3.12 -7.60 7.89
N PRO A 55 3.00 -8.69 8.66
CA PRO A 55 3.85 -9.86 8.52
C PRO A 55 3.75 -10.41 7.10
N GLY A 56 4.92 -10.55 6.47
CA GLY A 56 5.11 -11.06 5.11
C GLY A 56 5.57 -10.02 4.08
N LEU A 57 5.64 -8.72 4.43
CA LEU A 57 6.47 -7.76 3.70
C LEU A 57 7.79 -7.60 4.48
N GLN A 58 8.80 -8.43 4.19
CA GLN A 58 10.15 -8.30 4.75
C GLN A 58 10.99 -7.30 3.96
#